data_AF-A0A3B8X329-F1
#
_entry.id   AF-A0A3B8X329-F1
#
_cell.length_a   1.000
_cell.length_b   1.000
_cell.length_c   1.000
_cell.angle_alpha   90.00
_cell.angle_beta   90.00
_cell.angle_gamma   90.00
#
_symmetry.space_group_name_H-M   'P 1'
#
loop_
_entity.id
_entity.type
_entity.pdbx_description
1 polymer ?
#
loop_
_entity_poly.entity_id
_entity_poly.type
_entity_poly.pdbx_seq_one_letter_code
_entity_poly.pdbx_strand_id
1 'polypeptide(L)'
;MQDMVVTRDPRFEATYWDEPKNSPTGMYVEKFIDRVGPTYSYNGKARPTQYASNTNENGFPVVRYAETVLNWLEAKAELAERFGGAAVTQSDLDKSINAIRKRPLDETAIAKGVTKTAPLQINNLPNDPERTAAPQKTTLGYKTVGAVSPLLWEIRRERRMEFFLEKVRSLDIRRWGQLELMRIANNPDLGIGGYVELDLTATLTASQAADLARPAQTTSLKKTKDNVGFNILTIANKGVVSVMPIDGYNADGTLKLKDRLYFDCTTTEVTRDGKPVTVVTASNYDKMRGFLVPQNIKDRDASDVEVRNYLEPICSQVIDQYKEKAAATGKDYSIYQNPGW
;
A
#
# COMPACT_ATOMS: atom_id res chain seq x y z
N MET A 1 -5.85 7.62 -8.20
CA MET A 1 -6.43 7.47 -6.83
C MET A 1 -7.95 7.45 -6.85
N GLN A 2 -8.60 8.35 -7.59
CA GLN A 2 -10.07 8.38 -7.74
C GLN A 2 -10.64 7.01 -8.16
N ASP A 3 -10.00 6.29 -9.08
CA ASP A 3 -10.48 4.96 -9.47
C ASP A 3 -10.23 3.90 -8.40
N MET A 4 -9.13 3.97 -7.67
CA MET A 4 -8.78 2.96 -6.66
C MET A 4 -9.81 2.92 -5.51
N VAL A 5 -10.30 4.09 -5.08
CA VAL A 5 -11.26 4.17 -3.98
C VAL A 5 -12.65 3.67 -4.36
N VAL A 6 -13.02 3.72 -5.64
CA VAL A 6 -14.32 3.21 -6.14
C VAL A 6 -14.26 1.79 -6.67
N THR A 7 -13.11 1.32 -7.17
CA THR A 7 -12.99 0.01 -7.85
C THR A 7 -12.41 -1.11 -6.98
N ARG A 8 -11.73 -0.79 -5.87
CA ARG A 8 -11.01 -1.81 -5.08
C ARG A 8 -11.72 -2.18 -3.78
N ASP A 9 -11.78 -1.25 -2.83
CA ASP A 9 -12.46 -1.47 -1.55
C ASP A 9 -12.84 -0.13 -0.93
N PRO A 10 -14.05 0.00 -0.35
CA PRO A 10 -14.52 1.24 0.25
C PRO A 10 -13.59 1.80 1.32
N ARG A 11 -12.83 0.97 2.03
CA ARG A 11 -11.91 1.42 3.10
C ARG A 11 -10.73 2.21 2.56
N PHE A 12 -10.40 2.09 1.28
CA PHE A 12 -9.33 2.88 0.67
C PHE A 12 -9.67 4.36 0.59
N GLU A 13 -10.95 4.72 0.53
CA GLU A 13 -11.38 6.13 0.54
C GLU A 13 -10.93 6.86 1.80
N ALA A 14 -11.03 6.22 2.97
CA ALA A 14 -10.59 6.80 4.24
C ALA A 14 -9.11 6.51 4.57
N THR A 15 -8.41 5.78 3.70
CA THR A 15 -6.99 5.43 3.90
C THR A 15 -6.07 6.42 3.20
N TYR A 16 -6.46 6.86 2.01
CA TYR A 16 -5.61 7.68 1.16
C TYR A 16 -6.16 9.08 1.03
N TRP A 17 -5.25 10.04 1.05
CA TRP A 17 -5.56 11.41 0.68
C TRP A 17 -6.06 11.46 -0.77
N ASP A 18 -7.11 12.24 -1.03
CA ASP A 18 -7.73 12.43 -2.35
C ASP A 18 -6.86 13.09 -3.44
N GLU A 19 -5.61 13.44 -3.12
CA GLU A 19 -4.73 14.31 -3.89
C GLU A 19 -3.29 13.81 -3.77
N PRO A 20 -2.53 13.84 -4.86
CA PRO A 20 -1.11 13.50 -4.81
C PRO A 20 -0.35 14.40 -3.84
N LYS A 21 0.60 13.83 -3.10
CA LYS A 21 1.52 14.59 -2.24
C LYS A 21 2.96 14.39 -2.70
N ASN A 22 3.83 15.33 -2.35
CA ASN A 22 5.28 15.19 -2.50
C ASN A 22 5.83 14.12 -1.53
N SER A 23 5.47 12.87 -1.80
CA SER A 23 6.01 11.65 -1.22
C SER A 23 6.64 10.82 -2.34
N PRO A 24 7.64 9.97 -2.05
CA PRO A 24 8.23 9.08 -3.05
C PRO A 24 7.22 8.15 -3.74
N THR A 25 6.07 7.89 -3.10
CA THR A 25 4.99 7.06 -3.62
C THR A 25 3.91 7.85 -4.36
N GLY A 26 3.96 9.20 -4.33
CA GLY A 26 2.91 10.08 -4.86
C GLY A 26 1.57 10.00 -4.12
N MET A 27 1.46 9.14 -3.10
CA MET A 27 0.28 8.93 -2.28
C MET A 27 0.60 9.26 -0.83
N TYR A 28 -0.38 9.83 -0.12
CA TYR A 28 -0.28 10.05 1.32
C TYR A 28 -1.38 9.26 2.03
N VAL A 29 -1.02 8.71 3.18
CA VAL A 29 -1.91 7.87 3.99
C VAL A 29 -2.47 8.74 5.10
N GLU A 30 -3.78 8.78 5.22
CA GLU A 30 -4.52 9.55 6.23
C GLU A 30 -5.38 8.67 7.13
N LYS A 31 -5.08 7.36 7.16
CA LYS A 31 -5.76 6.41 8.02
C LYS A 31 -5.74 6.89 9.48
N PHE A 32 -6.91 6.86 10.13
CA PHE A 32 -7.17 7.36 11.49
C PHE A 32 -7.13 8.88 11.66
N ILE A 33 -7.05 9.64 10.57
CA ILE A 33 -7.28 11.08 10.57
C ILE A 33 -8.74 11.31 10.17
N ASP A 34 -9.42 12.22 10.87
CA ASP A 34 -10.76 12.65 10.47
C ASP A 34 -10.72 13.44 9.14
N ARG A 35 -11.89 13.74 8.58
CA ARG A 35 -11.99 14.51 7.34
C ARG A 35 -11.55 15.97 7.49
N VAL A 36 -11.36 16.47 8.70
CA VAL A 36 -10.95 17.85 8.98
C VAL A 36 -9.44 18.00 8.79
N GLY A 37 -8.64 17.03 9.25
CA GLY A 37 -7.18 17.04 9.15
C GLY A 37 -6.65 17.38 7.76
N PRO A 38 -7.13 16.74 6.68
CA PRO A 38 -6.67 17.02 5.33
C PRO A 38 -6.91 18.48 4.88
N THR A 39 -7.94 19.15 5.39
CA THR A 39 -8.29 20.53 5.01
C THR A 39 -7.26 21.58 5.45
N TYR A 40 -6.42 21.27 6.45
CA TYR A 40 -5.37 22.18 6.92
C TYR A 40 -4.17 22.21 5.97
N SER A 41 -3.74 21.05 5.45
CA SER A 41 -2.60 21.01 4.52
C SER A 41 -2.99 21.47 3.11
N TYR A 42 -4.28 21.46 2.76
CA TYR A 42 -4.80 21.97 1.48
C TYR A 42 -4.70 23.50 1.35
N ASN A 43 -4.89 24.22 2.46
CA ASN A 43 -5.08 25.67 2.41
C ASN A 43 -3.86 26.49 2.86
N GLY A 44 -2.74 25.82 3.16
CA GLY A 44 -1.59 26.45 3.84
C GLY A 44 -2.00 27.09 5.17
N LYS A 45 -3.01 26.50 5.83
CA LYS A 45 -3.40 26.87 7.19
C LYS A 45 -2.37 26.30 8.16
N ALA A 46 -2.16 26.98 9.28
CA ALA A 46 -1.41 26.41 10.39
C ALA A 46 -2.08 25.10 10.82
N ARG A 47 -1.32 24.01 10.90
CA ARG A 47 -1.83 22.71 11.31
C ARG A 47 -1.93 22.65 12.84
N PRO A 48 -3.09 22.32 13.41
CA PRO A 48 -3.22 22.02 14.84
C PRO A 48 -2.34 20.84 15.28
N THR A 49 -2.05 20.77 16.58
CA THR A 49 -1.26 19.71 17.23
C THR A 49 -1.78 18.32 16.88
N GLN A 50 -3.09 18.09 16.99
CA GLN A 50 -3.76 16.83 16.63
C GLN A 50 -3.55 16.34 15.19
N TYR A 51 -3.05 17.17 14.27
CA TYR A 51 -2.74 16.75 12.89
C TYR A 51 -1.25 16.92 12.55
N ALA A 52 -0.40 17.12 13.56
CA ALA A 52 1.01 17.43 13.40
C ALA A 52 1.88 16.31 13.99
N SER A 53 2.42 15.43 13.12
CA SER A 53 3.51 14.48 13.37
C SER A 53 3.75 14.06 14.84
N ASN A 54 4.89 14.42 15.43
CA ASN A 54 5.32 14.06 16.79
C ASN A 54 4.55 14.79 17.91
N THR A 55 3.65 15.70 17.56
CA THR A 55 2.75 16.42 18.47
C THR A 55 1.29 15.97 18.32
N ASN A 56 1.03 14.92 17.52
CA ASN A 56 -0.30 14.39 17.27
C ASN A 56 -0.85 13.75 18.55
N GLU A 57 -1.97 14.29 19.03
CA GLU A 57 -2.68 13.83 20.23
C GLU A 57 -3.87 12.92 19.92
N ASN A 58 -4.11 12.57 18.64
CA ASN A 58 -5.17 11.63 18.27
C ASN A 58 -4.86 10.22 18.80
N GLY A 59 -5.91 9.55 19.28
CA GLY A 59 -5.82 8.16 19.72
C GLY A 59 -5.49 7.23 18.55
N PHE A 60 -4.46 6.40 18.71
CA PHE A 60 -4.13 5.34 17.77
C PHE A 60 -4.69 3.99 18.24
N PRO A 61 -5.50 3.27 17.44
CA PRO A 61 -6.05 2.00 17.86
C PRO A 61 -4.97 0.91 18.04
N VAL A 62 -4.85 0.38 19.26
CA VAL A 62 -3.96 -0.75 19.55
C VAL A 62 -4.66 -2.08 19.24
N VAL A 63 -5.93 -2.21 19.61
CA VAL A 63 -6.81 -3.36 19.29
C VAL A 63 -8.17 -2.80 18.88
N ARG A 64 -8.77 -3.37 17.83
CA ARG A 64 -10.11 -2.98 17.36
C ARG A 64 -11.04 -4.18 17.39
N TYR A 65 -12.33 -3.94 17.59
CA TYR A 65 -13.32 -5.03 17.61
C TYR A 65 -13.31 -5.89 16.32
N ALA A 66 -13.00 -5.28 15.18
CA ALA A 66 -12.79 -5.97 13.91
C ALA A 66 -11.68 -7.04 14.00
N GLU A 67 -10.60 -6.78 14.75
CA GLU A 67 -9.53 -7.75 15.00
C GLU A 67 -10.03 -8.93 15.83
N THR A 68 -10.79 -8.67 16.89
CA THR A 68 -11.36 -9.71 17.74
C THR A 68 -12.25 -10.66 16.93
N VAL A 69 -13.19 -10.13 16.14
CA VAL A 69 -14.12 -10.97 15.36
C VAL A 69 -13.43 -11.70 14.22
N LEU A 70 -12.40 -11.11 13.59
CA LEU A 70 -11.62 -11.78 12.55
C LEU A 70 -10.66 -12.83 13.12
N ASN A 71 -10.07 -12.60 14.30
CA ASN A 71 -9.27 -13.61 15.02
C ASN A 71 -10.15 -14.82 15.38
N TRP A 72 -11.34 -14.57 15.94
CA TRP A 72 -12.29 -15.61 16.28
C TRP A 72 -12.75 -16.42 15.05
N LEU A 73 -13.11 -15.74 13.95
CA LEU A 73 -13.54 -16.42 12.73
C LEU A 73 -12.42 -17.28 12.12
N GLU A 74 -11.21 -16.74 12.05
CA GLU A 74 -10.04 -17.46 11.55
C GLU A 74 -9.73 -18.69 12.42
N ALA A 75 -9.72 -18.53 13.75
CA ALA A 75 -9.51 -19.64 14.67
C ALA A 75 -10.59 -20.72 14.52
N LYS A 76 -11.86 -20.34 14.34
CA LYS A 76 -12.95 -21.29 14.10
C LYS A 76 -12.75 -22.04 12.78
N ALA A 77 -12.36 -21.36 11.71
CA ALA A 77 -12.09 -21.98 10.41
C ALA A 77 -10.92 -22.97 10.49
N GLU A 78 -9.80 -22.57 11.10
CA GLU A 78 -8.63 -23.45 11.29
C GLU A 78 -8.98 -24.67 12.18
N LEU A 79 -9.75 -24.49 13.26
CA LEU A 79 -10.23 -25.58 14.10
C LEU A 79 -11.10 -26.58 13.33
N ALA A 80 -12.04 -26.09 12.51
CA ALA A 80 -12.90 -26.94 11.70
C ALA A 80 -12.10 -27.76 10.67
N GLU A 81 -11.14 -27.15 9.99
CA GLU A 81 -10.38 -27.81 8.92
C GLU A 81 -9.29 -28.75 9.42
N ARG A 82 -8.70 -28.47 10.60
CA ARG A 82 -7.48 -29.16 11.05
C ARG A 82 -7.65 -29.95 12.34
N PHE A 83 -8.69 -29.68 13.12
CA PHE A 83 -8.80 -30.20 14.50
C PHE A 83 -10.22 -30.68 14.87
N GLY A 84 -11.11 -30.88 13.88
CA GLY A 84 -12.46 -31.42 14.12
C GLY A 84 -13.42 -30.45 14.81
N GLY A 85 -13.13 -29.14 14.77
CA GLY A 85 -14.00 -28.11 15.32
C GLY A 85 -15.30 -27.92 14.52
N ALA A 86 -16.24 -27.15 15.07
CA ALA A 86 -17.49 -26.83 14.40
C ALA A 86 -17.25 -25.94 13.16
N ALA A 87 -17.82 -26.33 12.02
CA ALA A 87 -17.73 -25.58 10.77
C ALA A 87 -18.22 -24.13 10.91
N VAL A 88 -17.61 -23.24 10.13
CA VAL A 88 -18.08 -21.85 9.98
C VAL A 88 -19.41 -21.84 9.25
N THR A 89 -20.38 -21.12 9.80
CA THR A 89 -21.73 -20.96 9.24
C THR A 89 -21.92 -19.58 8.62
N GLN A 90 -22.99 -19.39 7.84
CA GLN A 90 -23.35 -18.06 7.35
C GLN A 90 -23.61 -17.06 8.49
N SER A 91 -24.21 -17.52 9.60
CA SER A 91 -24.40 -16.70 10.81
C SER A 91 -23.07 -16.22 11.40
N ASP A 92 -22.03 -17.06 11.34
CA ASP A 92 -20.69 -16.67 11.77
C ASP A 92 -20.08 -15.61 10.86
N LEU A 93 -20.26 -15.71 9.54
CA LEU A 93 -19.85 -14.67 8.58
C LEU A 93 -20.62 -13.36 8.83
N ASP A 94 -21.93 -13.45 9.09
CA ASP A 94 -22.82 -12.32 9.30
C ASP A 94 -22.47 -11.46 10.52
N LYS A 95 -21.99 -12.09 11.60
CA LYS A 95 -21.52 -11.38 12.79
C LYS A 95 -20.03 -11.00 12.76
N SER A 96 -19.29 -11.31 11.69
CA SER A 96 -17.85 -11.05 11.56
C SER A 96 -17.49 -10.29 10.28
N ILE A 97 -17.05 -10.96 9.20
CA ILE A 97 -16.66 -10.35 7.91
C ILE A 97 -17.79 -9.47 7.38
N ASN A 98 -19.02 -9.97 7.36
CA ASN A 98 -20.14 -9.23 6.79
C ASN A 98 -20.56 -8.08 7.69
N ALA A 99 -20.34 -8.15 9.01
CA ALA A 99 -20.53 -7.00 9.88
C ALA A 99 -19.55 -5.86 9.53
N ILE A 100 -18.29 -6.21 9.23
CA ILE A 100 -17.26 -5.25 8.78
C ILE A 100 -17.63 -4.66 7.41
N ARG A 101 -18.04 -5.49 6.45
CA ARG A 101 -18.45 -5.07 5.10
C ARG A 101 -19.75 -4.25 5.09
N LYS A 102 -20.65 -4.47 6.05
CA LYS A 102 -21.92 -3.74 6.20
C LYS A 102 -21.80 -2.37 6.87
N ARG A 103 -20.63 -2.02 7.44
CA ARG A 103 -20.44 -0.72 8.12
C ARG A 103 -20.94 0.44 7.25
N PRO A 104 -21.60 1.45 7.84
CA PRO A 104 -22.07 2.61 7.09
C PRO A 104 -20.93 3.26 6.31
N LEU A 105 -21.25 3.74 5.10
CA LEU A 105 -20.36 4.62 4.36
C LEU A 105 -20.72 6.05 4.74
N ASP A 106 -19.70 6.89 4.86
CA ASP A 106 -19.86 8.33 5.05
C ASP A 106 -20.41 8.99 3.77
N GLU A 107 -21.18 10.08 3.92
CA GLU A 107 -21.79 10.80 2.80
C GLU A 107 -20.76 11.26 1.76
N THR A 108 -19.55 11.65 2.21
CA THR A 108 -18.47 12.06 1.30
C THR A 108 -17.99 10.89 0.44
N ALA A 109 -17.90 9.68 1.03
CA ALA A 109 -17.51 8.49 0.29
C ALA A 109 -18.60 8.10 -0.73
N ILE A 110 -19.88 8.17 -0.32
CA ILE A 110 -21.02 7.92 -1.22
C ILE A 110 -21.02 8.91 -2.38
N ALA A 111 -20.78 10.20 -2.13
CA ALA A 111 -20.70 11.23 -3.16
C ALA A 111 -19.55 11.00 -4.16
N LYS A 112 -18.50 10.28 -3.77
CA LYS A 112 -17.41 9.84 -4.65
C LYS A 112 -17.74 8.57 -5.44
N GLY A 113 -18.92 7.99 -5.28
CA GLY A 113 -19.32 6.74 -5.93
C GLY A 113 -18.84 5.47 -5.22
N VAL A 114 -18.37 5.58 -3.98
CA VAL A 114 -17.94 4.41 -3.20
C VAL A 114 -19.15 3.55 -2.84
N THR A 115 -19.02 2.24 -3.03
CA THR A 115 -20.03 1.24 -2.67
C THR A 115 -19.50 0.24 -1.65
N LYS A 116 -20.40 -0.39 -0.90
CA LYS A 116 -20.01 -1.41 0.09
C LYS A 116 -19.54 -2.68 -0.62
N THR A 117 -18.52 -3.31 -0.06
CA THR A 117 -18.11 -4.66 -0.48
C THR A 117 -19.27 -5.64 -0.24
N ALA A 118 -19.58 -6.47 -1.22
CA ALA A 118 -20.66 -7.44 -1.12
C ALA A 118 -20.46 -8.42 0.05
N PRO A 119 -21.53 -8.83 0.77
CA PRO A 119 -21.42 -9.83 1.83
C PRO A 119 -20.87 -11.16 1.31
N LEU A 120 -19.92 -11.75 2.04
CA LEU A 120 -19.41 -13.08 1.79
C LEU A 120 -20.50 -14.13 2.06
N GLN A 121 -20.71 -15.04 1.10
CA GLN A 121 -21.68 -16.11 1.19
C GLN A 121 -20.96 -17.46 1.30
N ILE A 122 -21.24 -18.23 2.35
CA ILE A 122 -20.55 -19.50 2.62
C ILE A 122 -20.72 -20.52 1.49
N ASN A 123 -21.87 -20.48 0.81
CA ASN A 123 -22.22 -21.38 -0.31
C ASN A 123 -21.87 -20.78 -1.68
N ASN A 124 -21.23 -19.61 -1.74
CA ASN A 124 -20.84 -18.95 -2.98
C ASN A 124 -19.55 -18.15 -2.75
N LEU A 125 -18.49 -18.85 -2.35
CA LEU A 125 -17.18 -18.25 -2.13
C LEU A 125 -16.52 -17.88 -3.47
N PRO A 126 -15.77 -16.77 -3.54
CA PRO A 126 -15.01 -16.40 -4.72
C PRO A 126 -14.07 -17.53 -5.18
N ASN A 127 -14.05 -17.77 -6.50
CA ASN A 127 -13.11 -18.69 -7.11
C ASN A 127 -11.77 -17.97 -7.34
N ASP A 128 -10.70 -18.42 -6.67
CA ASP A 128 -9.34 -17.92 -6.87
C ASP A 128 -8.40 -19.10 -7.20
N PRO A 129 -8.37 -19.54 -8.47
CA PRO A 129 -7.55 -20.68 -8.87
C PRO A 129 -6.05 -20.43 -8.70
N GLU A 130 -5.57 -19.19 -8.75
CA GLU A 130 -4.17 -18.85 -8.47
C GLU A 130 -3.78 -19.28 -7.05
N ARG A 131 -4.72 -19.18 -6.11
CA ARG A 131 -4.51 -19.48 -4.69
C ARG A 131 -4.96 -20.88 -4.27
N THR A 132 -5.84 -21.54 -5.02
CA THR A 132 -6.44 -22.82 -4.64
C THR A 132 -6.09 -24.00 -5.54
N ALA A 133 -5.51 -23.78 -6.74
CA ALA A 133 -5.19 -24.86 -7.67
C ALA A 133 -4.04 -25.78 -7.18
N ALA A 134 -3.16 -25.27 -6.32
CA ALA A 134 -2.06 -26.03 -5.76
C ALA A 134 -1.85 -25.73 -4.26
N PRO A 135 -1.38 -26.72 -3.47
CA PRO A 135 -0.92 -26.46 -2.11
C PRO A 135 0.14 -25.38 -2.06
N GLN A 136 0.10 -24.53 -1.03
CA GLN A 136 1.14 -23.53 -0.84
C GLN A 136 2.48 -24.22 -0.58
N LYS A 137 3.55 -23.72 -1.22
CA LYS A 137 4.92 -24.18 -1.01
C LYS A 137 5.73 -23.06 -0.38
N THR A 138 6.51 -23.38 0.64
CA THR A 138 7.54 -22.49 1.21
C THR A 138 8.85 -23.27 1.34
N THR A 139 9.93 -22.61 0.98
CA THR A 139 11.32 -23.02 1.17
C THR A 139 11.88 -22.70 2.55
N LEU A 140 11.21 -21.88 3.36
CA LEU A 140 11.66 -21.45 4.70
C LEU A 140 11.60 -22.54 5.80
N GLY A 141 11.40 -23.81 5.45
CA GLY A 141 11.44 -24.93 6.39
C GLY A 141 10.28 -25.01 7.39
N TYR A 142 9.42 -23.99 7.47
CA TYR A 142 8.13 -24.09 8.14
C TYR A 142 7.26 -25.08 7.35
N LYS A 143 6.83 -26.17 7.98
CA LYS A 143 5.85 -27.09 7.38
C LYS A 143 4.49 -26.41 7.22
N THR A 144 4.33 -25.49 6.27
CA THR A 144 3.01 -25.16 5.73
C THR A 144 2.63 -26.25 4.73
N VAL A 145 2.23 -27.41 5.24
CA VAL A 145 1.81 -28.53 4.39
C VAL A 145 0.29 -28.46 4.20
N GLY A 146 -0.13 -28.23 2.96
CA GLY A 146 -1.51 -28.42 2.53
C GLY A 146 -2.13 -27.26 1.76
N ALA A 147 -3.27 -27.54 1.13
CA ALA A 147 -4.11 -26.52 0.53
C ALA A 147 -4.71 -25.63 1.64
N VAL A 148 -4.83 -24.33 1.35
CA VAL A 148 -5.62 -23.38 2.14
C VAL A 148 -6.99 -23.31 1.48
N SER A 149 -8.06 -23.48 2.27
CA SER A 149 -9.41 -23.49 1.72
C SER A 149 -9.79 -22.12 1.13
N PRO A 150 -10.76 -22.08 0.18
CA PRO A 150 -11.32 -20.83 -0.31
C PRO A 150 -11.81 -19.91 0.83
N LEU A 151 -12.41 -20.48 1.88
CA LEU A 151 -12.90 -19.73 3.03
C LEU A 151 -11.76 -19.07 3.81
N LEU A 152 -10.72 -19.84 4.16
CA LEU A 152 -9.55 -19.28 4.86
C LEU A 152 -8.89 -18.18 4.03
N TRP A 153 -8.81 -18.33 2.71
CA TRP A 153 -8.31 -17.27 1.84
C TRP A 153 -9.14 -15.98 1.93
N GLU A 154 -10.47 -16.07 1.92
CA GLU A 154 -11.35 -14.92 2.08
C GLU A 154 -11.20 -14.25 3.46
N ILE A 155 -11.04 -15.04 4.52
CA ILE A 155 -10.75 -14.51 5.86
C ILE A 155 -9.42 -13.74 5.86
N ARG A 156 -8.36 -14.32 5.27
CA ARG A 156 -7.04 -13.68 5.17
C ARG A 156 -7.06 -12.43 4.28
N ARG A 157 -7.87 -12.40 3.22
CA ARG A 157 -8.10 -11.21 2.38
C ARG A 157 -8.82 -10.12 3.17
N GLU A 158 -9.86 -10.45 3.91
CA GLU A 158 -10.57 -9.47 4.74
C GLU A 158 -9.66 -8.85 5.79
N ARG A 159 -8.80 -9.65 6.44
CA ARG A 159 -7.76 -9.15 7.35
C ARG A 159 -6.78 -8.21 6.66
N ARG A 160 -6.29 -8.57 5.47
CA ARG A 160 -5.38 -7.71 4.69
C ARG A 160 -6.01 -6.34 4.42
N MET A 161 -7.29 -6.32 4.05
CA MET A 161 -8.00 -5.09 3.72
C MET A 161 -8.37 -4.27 4.94
N GLU A 162 -8.90 -4.92 5.99
CA GLU A 162 -9.28 -4.23 7.22
C GLU A 162 -8.09 -3.57 7.90
N PHE A 163 -6.95 -4.28 7.94
CA PHE A 163 -5.73 -3.84 8.60
C PHE A 163 -4.68 -3.28 7.64
N PHE A 164 -5.09 -2.84 6.45
CA PHE A 164 -4.17 -2.27 5.48
C PHE A 164 -3.43 -1.07 6.08
N LEU A 165 -2.09 -1.05 5.98
CA LEU A 165 -1.20 -0.06 6.60
C LEU A 165 -1.31 0.04 8.14
N GLU A 166 -1.76 -1.03 8.79
CA GLU A 166 -1.58 -1.24 10.22
C GLU A 166 -0.47 -2.27 10.48
N LYS A 167 -0.07 -2.41 11.76
CA LYS A 167 1.08 -3.21 12.21
C LYS A 167 1.01 -4.73 11.99
N VAL A 168 -0.10 -5.28 11.47
CA VAL A 168 -0.37 -6.73 11.57
C VAL A 168 -0.02 -7.53 10.32
N ARG A 169 0.17 -6.92 9.14
CA ARG A 169 0.30 -7.69 7.89
C ARG A 169 1.52 -8.62 7.87
N SER A 170 2.68 -8.14 8.33
CA SER A 170 3.88 -8.97 8.42
C SER A 170 3.72 -10.09 9.46
N LEU A 171 3.07 -9.80 10.59
CA LEU A 171 2.78 -10.78 11.64
C LEU A 171 1.83 -11.87 11.16
N ASP A 172 0.77 -11.49 10.44
CA ASP A 172 -0.19 -12.41 9.82
C ASP A 172 0.50 -13.35 8.83
N ILE A 173 1.31 -12.79 7.91
CA ILE A 173 2.05 -13.61 6.93
C ILE A 173 3.05 -14.55 7.64
N ARG A 174 3.74 -14.07 8.69
CA ARG A 174 4.68 -14.88 9.48
C ARG A 174 4.00 -16.05 10.17
N ARG A 175 2.91 -15.82 10.90
CA ARG A 175 2.20 -16.89 11.62
C ARG A 175 1.50 -17.88 10.69
N TRP A 176 1.18 -17.47 9.46
CA TRP A 176 0.70 -18.39 8.41
C TRP A 176 1.83 -19.22 7.78
N GLY A 177 3.10 -18.92 8.09
CA GLY A 177 4.27 -19.56 7.46
C GLY A 177 4.43 -19.18 5.99
N GLN A 178 3.99 -17.99 5.60
CA GLN A 178 3.89 -17.57 4.19
C GLN A 178 4.78 -16.36 3.87
N LEU A 179 5.89 -16.15 4.60
CA LEU A 179 6.78 -14.99 4.42
C LEU A 179 7.32 -14.84 3.00
N GLU A 180 7.44 -15.94 2.24
CA GLU A 180 7.81 -15.89 0.82
C GLU A 180 6.83 -15.14 -0.06
N LEU A 181 5.58 -14.95 0.37
CA LEU A 181 4.62 -14.05 -0.29
C LEU A 181 5.04 -12.59 -0.24
N MET A 182 6.08 -12.23 0.53
CA MET A 182 6.64 -10.87 0.56
C MET A 182 7.91 -10.71 -0.27
N ARG A 183 8.42 -11.80 -0.89
CA ARG A 183 9.64 -11.75 -1.69
C ARG A 183 9.32 -11.26 -3.09
N ILE A 184 9.96 -10.17 -3.50
CA ILE A 184 9.79 -9.59 -4.85
C ILE A 184 10.29 -10.58 -5.91
N ALA A 185 11.36 -11.32 -5.62
CA ALA A 185 11.88 -12.37 -6.49
C ALA A 185 10.83 -13.43 -6.90
N ASN A 186 9.86 -13.71 -6.01
CA ASN A 186 8.80 -14.69 -6.24
C ASN A 186 7.46 -14.02 -6.62
N ASN A 187 7.27 -12.75 -6.26
CA ASN A 187 6.05 -11.97 -6.46
C ASN A 187 6.45 -10.58 -7.00
N PRO A 188 6.78 -10.46 -8.29
CA PRO A 188 7.34 -9.24 -8.87
C PRO A 188 6.35 -8.06 -8.86
N ASP A 189 5.06 -8.34 -8.72
CA ASP A 189 3.99 -7.35 -8.54
C ASP A 189 4.12 -6.54 -7.23
N LEU A 190 4.86 -7.03 -6.24
CA LEU A 190 5.18 -6.27 -5.04
C LEU A 190 6.22 -5.16 -5.29
N GLY A 191 7.00 -5.28 -6.37
CA GLY A 191 8.04 -4.31 -6.75
C GLY A 191 7.50 -3.09 -7.49
N ILE A 192 6.19 -3.01 -7.73
CA ILE A 192 5.55 -1.93 -8.48
C ILE A 192 4.48 -1.24 -7.62
N GLY A 193 4.33 0.07 -7.83
CA GLY A 193 3.37 0.94 -7.17
C GLY A 193 2.01 0.97 -7.86
N GLY A 194 1.21 1.99 -7.58
CA GLY A 194 -0.08 2.18 -8.24
C GLY A 194 0.06 2.47 -9.74
N TYR A 195 -0.96 2.11 -10.51
CA TYR A 195 -1.09 2.54 -11.91
C TYR A 195 -1.32 4.06 -11.96
N VAL A 196 -0.52 4.76 -12.75
CA VAL A 196 -0.53 6.21 -12.90
C VAL A 196 -0.49 6.60 -14.37
N GLU A 197 -1.18 7.69 -14.70
CA GLU A 197 -1.12 8.34 -16.01
C GLU A 197 -0.42 9.69 -15.86
N LEU A 198 0.90 9.66 -15.70
CA LEU A 198 1.70 10.86 -15.38
C LEU A 198 1.69 11.90 -16.50
N ASP A 199 1.35 11.47 -17.71
CA ASP A 199 1.15 12.35 -18.84
C ASP A 199 -0.15 13.17 -18.72
N LEU A 200 -1.07 12.75 -17.84
CA LEU A 200 -2.35 13.42 -17.59
C LEU A 200 -2.37 14.25 -16.30
N THR A 201 -1.29 14.27 -15.51
CA THR A 201 -1.32 14.84 -14.15
C THR A 201 -0.98 16.34 -14.07
N ALA A 202 -0.57 16.98 -15.16
CA ALA A 202 -0.20 18.39 -15.13
C ALA A 202 -1.37 19.29 -15.55
N THR A 203 -1.64 20.35 -14.78
CA THR A 203 -2.47 21.45 -15.26
C THR A 203 -1.60 22.35 -16.14
N LEU A 204 -1.95 22.46 -17.42
CA LEU A 204 -1.24 23.32 -18.38
C LEU A 204 -2.18 24.39 -18.92
N THR A 205 -1.74 25.66 -18.88
CA THR A 205 -2.34 26.72 -19.71
C THR A 205 -2.09 26.42 -21.20
N ALA A 206 -2.87 27.03 -22.09
CA ALA A 206 -2.69 26.85 -23.54
C ALA A 206 -1.28 27.23 -24.03
N SER A 207 -0.70 28.31 -23.48
CA SER A 207 0.67 28.72 -23.80
C SER A 207 1.71 27.71 -23.31
N GLN A 208 1.55 27.18 -22.09
CA GLN A 208 2.45 26.14 -21.58
C GLN A 208 2.34 24.84 -22.39
N ALA A 209 1.13 24.47 -22.82
CA ALA A 209 0.89 23.27 -23.62
C ALA A 209 1.54 23.35 -25.01
N ALA A 210 1.42 24.51 -25.68
CA ALA A 210 2.06 24.76 -26.97
C ALA A 210 3.59 24.65 -26.89
N ASP A 211 4.21 25.29 -25.90
CA ASP A 211 5.67 25.26 -25.70
C ASP A 211 6.20 23.84 -25.43
N LEU A 212 5.40 23.02 -24.73
CA LEU A 212 5.77 21.67 -24.34
C LEU A 212 5.38 20.62 -25.40
N ALA A 213 4.80 21.02 -26.54
CA ALA A 213 4.21 20.13 -27.54
C ALA A 213 3.25 19.09 -26.93
N ARG A 214 2.42 19.52 -25.99
CA ARG A 214 1.49 18.68 -25.22
C ARG A 214 0.06 19.19 -25.37
N PRO A 215 -0.95 18.32 -25.22
CA PRO A 215 -2.33 18.80 -25.13
C PRO A 215 -2.48 19.69 -23.89
N ALA A 216 -3.19 20.81 -24.03
CA ALA A 216 -3.63 21.58 -22.87
C ALA A 216 -4.57 20.71 -22.05
N GLN A 217 -4.31 20.60 -20.75
CA GLN A 217 -5.08 19.75 -19.86
C GLN A 217 -5.53 20.53 -18.64
N THR A 218 -6.84 20.59 -18.48
CA THR A 218 -7.51 20.89 -17.21
C THR A 218 -7.84 19.55 -16.57
N THR A 219 -6.98 19.05 -15.69
CA THR A 219 -7.26 17.81 -14.98
C THR A 219 -8.38 18.06 -13.96
N SER A 220 -9.24 17.06 -13.74
CA SER A 220 -10.21 17.01 -12.62
C SER A 220 -9.58 16.49 -11.33
N LEU A 221 -8.30 16.14 -11.35
CA LEU A 221 -7.53 15.86 -10.13
C LEU A 221 -7.39 17.18 -9.40
N LYS A 222 -8.08 17.31 -8.26
CA LYS A 222 -8.23 18.58 -7.53
C LYS A 222 -6.90 19.32 -7.47
N LYS A 223 -6.97 20.58 -7.90
CA LYS A 223 -5.91 21.57 -7.82
C LYS A 223 -5.32 21.55 -6.41
N THR A 224 -4.03 21.31 -6.31
CA THR A 224 -3.25 21.76 -5.15
C THR A 224 -3.37 23.29 -5.05
N LYS A 225 -3.19 23.82 -3.84
CA LYS A 225 -3.03 25.27 -3.61
C LYS A 225 -2.06 25.84 -4.67
N ASP A 226 -2.49 26.90 -5.34
CA ASP A 226 -1.76 27.66 -6.38
C ASP A 226 -1.78 27.11 -7.82
N ASN A 227 -2.71 26.22 -8.20
CA ASN A 227 -2.83 25.70 -9.60
C ASN A 227 -1.57 24.97 -10.13
N VAL A 228 -0.59 24.65 -9.27
CA VAL A 228 0.60 23.91 -9.68
C VAL A 228 0.32 22.42 -9.56
N GLY A 229 -0.23 21.83 -10.63
CA GLY A 229 -0.47 20.38 -10.68
C GLY A 229 0.75 19.57 -10.24
N PHE A 230 0.52 18.39 -9.67
CA PHE A 230 1.59 17.48 -9.26
C PHE A 230 2.29 16.90 -10.51
N ASN A 231 3.22 17.68 -11.06
CA ASN A 231 4.03 17.27 -12.19
C ASN A 231 5.38 16.74 -11.69
N ILE A 232 5.52 15.42 -11.69
CA ILE A 232 6.82 14.76 -11.41
C ILE A 232 7.64 14.52 -12.68
N LEU A 233 7.12 14.88 -13.86
CA LEU A 233 7.84 14.82 -15.13
C LEU A 233 8.60 16.14 -15.34
N THR A 234 9.64 16.32 -14.53
CA THR A 234 10.53 17.49 -14.52
C THR A 234 11.94 17.08 -14.89
N ILE A 235 12.80 18.05 -15.28
CA ILE A 235 14.19 17.76 -15.63
C ILE A 235 14.97 17.10 -14.47
N ALA A 236 14.67 17.46 -13.23
CA ALA A 236 15.26 16.86 -12.04
C ALA A 236 14.96 15.35 -11.92
N ASN A 237 13.89 14.90 -12.56
CA ASN A 237 13.42 13.52 -12.53
C ASN A 237 13.73 12.73 -13.81
N LYS A 238 14.52 13.30 -14.73
CA LYS A 238 15.04 12.60 -15.91
C LYS A 238 15.87 11.38 -15.49
N GLY A 239 15.59 10.22 -16.07
CA GLY A 239 16.27 8.96 -15.73
C GLY A 239 15.98 8.44 -14.32
N VAL A 240 15.08 9.10 -13.58
CA VAL A 240 14.75 8.82 -12.18
C VAL A 240 13.34 8.27 -12.08
N VAL A 241 12.35 9.05 -12.54
CA VAL A 241 10.94 8.62 -12.57
C VAL A 241 10.77 7.58 -13.67
N SER A 242 10.01 6.53 -13.38
CA SER A 242 9.79 5.44 -14.33
C SER A 242 8.49 4.70 -14.07
N VAL A 243 7.94 4.13 -15.13
CA VAL A 243 6.75 3.29 -15.10
C VAL A 243 7.02 1.93 -15.73
N MET A 244 6.24 0.91 -15.37
CA MET A 244 6.09 -0.33 -16.13
C MET A 244 4.73 -0.28 -16.85
N PRO A 245 4.72 -0.03 -18.18
CA PRO A 245 3.49 -0.02 -18.95
C PRO A 245 2.83 -1.41 -19.01
N ILE A 246 1.52 -1.44 -19.21
CA ILE A 246 0.81 -2.68 -19.52
C ILE A 246 1.09 -3.02 -20.99
N ASP A 247 1.56 -4.24 -21.23
CA ASP A 247 1.73 -4.81 -22.57
C ASP A 247 0.46 -5.51 -23.06
N GLY A 248 -0.32 -6.05 -22.11
CA GLY A 248 -1.59 -6.72 -22.37
C GLY A 248 -1.94 -7.66 -21.23
N TYR A 249 -2.69 -8.71 -21.56
CA TYR A 249 -3.05 -9.78 -20.65
C TYR A 249 -2.62 -11.12 -21.26
N ASN A 250 -2.14 -12.03 -20.41
CA ASN A 250 -1.93 -13.41 -20.78
C ASN A 250 -3.29 -14.11 -20.98
N ALA A 251 -3.29 -15.30 -21.59
CA ALA A 251 -4.51 -16.06 -21.86
C ALA A 251 -5.29 -16.45 -20.58
N ASP A 252 -4.60 -16.51 -19.44
CA ASP A 252 -5.19 -16.76 -18.11
C ASP A 252 -5.75 -15.49 -17.43
N GLY A 253 -5.69 -14.34 -18.10
CA GLY A 253 -6.13 -13.05 -17.57
C GLY A 253 -5.12 -12.34 -16.68
N THR A 254 -3.93 -12.89 -16.46
CA THR A 254 -2.87 -12.22 -15.70
C THR A 254 -2.27 -11.06 -16.51
N LEU A 255 -1.84 -10.00 -15.82
CA LEU A 255 -1.25 -8.82 -16.46
C LEU A 255 0.12 -9.15 -17.07
N LYS A 256 0.33 -8.72 -18.32
CA LYS A 256 1.63 -8.71 -18.98
C LYS A 256 2.19 -7.29 -18.96
N LEU A 257 3.39 -7.11 -18.43
CA LEU A 257 4.04 -5.79 -18.32
C LEU A 257 5.17 -5.64 -19.33
N LYS A 258 5.38 -4.41 -19.81
CA LYS A 258 6.57 -4.04 -20.61
C LYS A 258 7.77 -3.78 -19.70
N ASP A 259 8.95 -3.70 -20.31
CA ASP A 259 10.15 -3.25 -19.65
C ASP A 259 9.97 -1.86 -19.01
N ARG A 260 10.71 -1.64 -17.92
CA ARG A 260 10.72 -0.37 -17.19
C ARG A 260 11.09 0.78 -18.13
N LEU A 261 10.19 1.75 -18.26
CA LEU A 261 10.37 2.96 -19.04
C LEU A 261 10.71 4.13 -18.13
N TYR A 262 11.90 4.70 -18.31
CA TYR A 262 12.31 5.91 -17.58
C TYR A 262 11.87 7.17 -18.30
N PHE A 263 11.49 8.18 -17.52
CA PHE A 263 11.18 9.51 -18.04
C PHE A 263 12.43 10.13 -18.69
N ASP A 264 12.29 10.60 -19.93
CA ASP A 264 13.35 11.27 -20.66
C ASP A 264 12.87 12.61 -21.22
N CYS A 265 13.74 13.60 -21.09
CA CYS A 265 13.47 14.97 -21.53
C CYS A 265 14.73 15.76 -21.84
N THR A 266 14.53 16.88 -22.52
CA THR A 266 15.51 17.93 -22.77
C THR A 266 14.97 19.26 -22.23
N THR A 267 15.83 20.28 -22.17
CA THR A 267 15.44 21.62 -21.77
C THR A 267 15.77 22.64 -22.85
N THR A 268 14.86 23.58 -23.04
CA THR A 268 15.08 24.80 -23.84
C THR A 268 14.75 26.01 -23.00
N GLU A 269 15.38 27.16 -23.26
CA GLU A 269 14.98 28.42 -22.66
C GLU A 269 14.06 29.18 -23.60
N VAL A 270 12.93 29.63 -23.08
CA VAL A 270 12.00 30.53 -23.77
C VAL A 270 11.78 31.78 -22.92
N THR A 271 11.36 32.88 -23.53
CA THR A 271 10.98 34.08 -22.77
C THR A 271 9.47 34.10 -22.55
N ARG A 272 9.02 34.21 -21.29
CA ARG A 272 7.60 34.45 -20.93
C ARG A 272 7.50 35.74 -20.12
N ASP A 273 6.63 36.65 -20.54
CA ASP A 273 6.40 37.95 -19.87
C ASP A 273 7.71 38.72 -19.57
N GLY A 274 8.66 38.67 -20.52
CA GLY A 274 9.97 39.32 -20.39
C GLY A 274 10.97 38.61 -19.47
N LYS A 275 10.67 37.40 -18.99
CA LYS A 275 11.55 36.59 -18.14
C LYS A 275 11.94 35.27 -18.82
N PRO A 276 13.20 34.82 -18.67
CA PRO A 276 13.60 33.50 -19.14
C PRO A 276 12.90 32.40 -18.34
N VAL A 277 12.42 31.38 -19.04
CA VAL A 277 11.74 30.21 -18.50
C VAL A 277 12.32 28.97 -19.15
N THR A 278 12.81 28.04 -18.33
CA THR A 278 13.23 26.71 -18.80
C THR A 278 12.00 25.85 -19.10
N VAL A 279 11.86 25.46 -20.36
CA VAL A 279 10.83 24.54 -20.86
C VAL A 279 11.42 23.14 -20.89
N VAL A 280 10.69 22.17 -20.36
CA VAL A 280 11.08 20.75 -20.36
C VAL A 280 10.35 20.03 -21.49
N THR A 281 11.05 19.64 -22.55
CA THR A 281 10.46 18.87 -23.65
C THR A 281 10.77 17.41 -23.46
N ALA A 282 9.74 16.59 -23.22
CA ALA A 282 9.90 15.18 -22.98
C ALA A 282 9.77 14.36 -24.26
N SER A 283 10.74 13.48 -24.53
CA SER A 283 10.79 12.63 -25.73
C SER A 283 9.79 11.47 -25.67
N ASN A 284 9.31 11.13 -24.47
CA ASN A 284 8.44 10.00 -24.20
C ASN A 284 7.27 10.34 -23.27
N TYR A 285 6.85 11.61 -23.27
CA TYR A 285 5.80 12.09 -22.40
C TYR A 285 4.52 11.26 -22.49
N ASP A 286 4.05 11.04 -23.72
CA ASP A 286 2.87 10.26 -24.11
C ASP A 286 2.92 8.79 -23.67
N LYS A 287 4.10 8.31 -23.27
CA LYS A 287 4.34 6.92 -22.85
C LYS A 287 4.43 6.76 -21.33
N MET A 288 4.32 7.85 -20.55
CA MET A 288 4.45 7.84 -19.09
C MET A 288 3.15 7.37 -18.38
N ARG A 289 2.59 6.25 -18.84
CA ARG A 289 1.44 5.56 -18.25
C ARG A 289 1.79 4.13 -17.88
N GLY A 290 1.50 3.72 -16.65
CA GLY A 290 1.83 2.39 -16.16
C GLY A 290 1.91 2.32 -14.65
N PHE A 291 2.36 1.17 -14.13
CA PHE A 291 2.64 1.04 -12.70
C PHE A 291 3.90 1.83 -12.35
N LEU A 292 3.80 2.78 -11.42
CA LEU A 292 4.94 3.55 -10.94
C LEU A 292 5.99 2.58 -10.35
N VAL A 293 7.26 2.71 -10.70
CA VAL A 293 8.32 1.88 -10.11
C VAL A 293 9.09 2.69 -9.07
N PRO A 294 8.96 2.38 -7.77
CA PRO A 294 9.70 3.08 -6.73
C PRO A 294 11.21 2.88 -6.89
N GLN A 295 11.98 3.90 -6.52
CA GLN A 295 13.43 3.84 -6.58
C GLN A 295 14.00 3.08 -5.40
N ASN A 296 15.16 2.44 -5.61
CA ASN A 296 15.92 1.77 -4.56
C ASN A 296 15.11 0.73 -3.77
N ILE A 297 14.05 0.16 -4.37
CA ILE A 297 13.42 -1.02 -3.78
C ILE A 297 14.49 -2.11 -3.77
N LYS A 298 14.77 -2.56 -2.56
CA LYS A 298 15.58 -3.73 -2.31
C LYS A 298 14.68 -4.72 -1.58
N ASP A 299 14.95 -5.99 -1.76
CA ASP A 299 14.44 -6.98 -0.81
C ASP A 299 14.82 -6.51 0.59
N ARG A 300 13.91 -6.70 1.55
CA ARG A 300 14.29 -6.51 2.96
C ARG A 300 15.48 -7.40 3.24
N ASP A 301 16.46 -6.88 3.98
CA ASP A 301 17.63 -7.65 4.34
C ASP A 301 17.15 -8.93 5.05
N ALA A 302 17.78 -10.08 4.79
CA ALA A 302 17.41 -11.31 5.48
C ALA A 302 17.50 -11.11 7.01
N SER A 303 18.42 -10.28 7.47
CA SER A 303 18.53 -9.88 8.88
C SER A 303 17.29 -9.12 9.41
N ASP A 304 16.55 -8.39 8.57
CA ASP A 304 15.31 -7.67 8.95
C ASP A 304 14.12 -8.63 9.18
N VAL A 305 14.19 -9.85 8.66
CA VAL A 305 13.22 -10.93 8.94
C VAL A 305 13.75 -11.96 9.93
N GLU A 306 15.06 -11.95 10.20
CA GLU A 306 15.71 -12.77 11.23
C GLU A 306 15.52 -12.20 12.66
N VAL A 307 15.13 -10.92 12.83
CA VAL A 307 15.02 -10.34 14.17
C VAL A 307 13.61 -10.34 14.77
N ARG A 308 13.42 -11.35 15.64
CA ARG A 308 13.05 -11.31 17.07
C ARG A 308 11.84 -10.47 17.48
N ASN A 309 10.76 -11.20 17.79
CA ASN A 309 9.64 -10.72 18.57
C ASN A 309 10.11 -10.14 19.92
N TYR A 310 9.43 -9.12 20.45
CA TYR A 310 9.61 -8.58 21.81
C TYR A 310 9.35 -9.64 22.91
N LEU A 311 8.89 -10.84 22.51
CA LEU A 311 8.63 -12.01 23.36
C LEU A 311 9.57 -13.20 23.08
N GLU A 312 10.61 -13.06 22.24
CA GLU A 312 11.60 -14.14 22.14
C GLU A 312 12.51 -14.14 23.39
N PRO A 313 12.74 -15.30 24.05
CA PRO A 313 13.72 -15.38 25.11
C PRO A 313 15.07 -14.93 24.55
N ILE A 314 15.75 -14.01 25.26
CA ILE A 314 17.09 -13.59 24.90
C ILE A 314 18.02 -14.79 25.04
N CYS A 315 18.29 -15.48 23.93
CA CYS A 315 19.24 -16.57 23.88
C CYS A 315 20.68 -16.05 23.83
N SER A 316 21.64 -16.89 24.22
CA SER A 316 23.07 -16.55 24.25
C SER A 316 23.59 -15.97 22.93
N GLN A 317 23.11 -16.48 21.79
CA GLN A 317 23.47 -15.96 20.47
C GLN A 317 23.09 -14.48 20.26
N VAL A 318 22.01 -13.98 20.87
CA VAL A 318 21.64 -12.56 20.76
C VAL A 318 22.63 -11.70 21.53
N ILE A 319 22.95 -12.14 22.74
CA ILE A 319 23.88 -11.45 23.64
C ILE A 319 25.25 -11.36 22.97
N ASP A 320 25.70 -12.46 22.36
CA ASP A 320 27.02 -12.53 21.73
C ASP A 320 27.08 -11.68 20.45
N GLN A 321 26.02 -11.64 19.63
CA GLN A 321 25.94 -10.73 18.47
C GLN A 321 26.05 -9.25 18.87
N TYR A 322 25.42 -8.84 19.97
CA TYR A 322 25.50 -7.46 20.45
C TYR A 322 26.92 -7.12 20.97
N LYS A 323 27.59 -8.08 21.63
CA LYS A 323 29.01 -7.94 22.03
C LYS A 323 29.93 -7.83 20.82
N GLU A 324 29.75 -8.68 19.81
CA GLU A 324 30.53 -8.65 18.56
C GLU A 324 30.39 -7.31 17.85
N LYS A 325 29.16 -6.78 17.78
CA LYS A 325 28.90 -5.47 17.18
C LYS A 325 29.50 -4.32 18.00
N ALA A 326 29.49 -4.43 19.33
CA ALA A 326 30.14 -3.47 20.21
C ALA A 326 31.66 -3.46 19.96
N ALA A 327 32.27 -4.64 19.85
CA ALA A 327 33.69 -4.78 19.52
C ALA A 327 34.04 -4.22 18.13
N ALA A 328 33.18 -4.46 17.13
CA ALA A 328 33.43 -4.00 15.75
C ALA A 328 33.30 -2.49 15.57
N THR A 329 32.52 -1.80 16.40
CA THR A 329 32.18 -0.39 16.20
C THR A 329 32.70 0.54 17.30
N GLY A 330 33.20 -0.02 18.41
CA GLY A 330 33.60 0.74 19.60
C GLY A 330 32.44 1.41 20.34
N LYS A 331 31.19 1.07 20.02
CA LYS A 331 29.98 1.61 20.66
C LYS A 331 29.42 0.62 21.67
N ASP A 332 28.85 1.14 22.75
CA ASP A 332 28.17 0.32 23.75
C ASP A 332 26.77 -0.09 23.27
N TYR A 333 26.52 -1.40 23.21
CA TYR A 333 25.22 -1.99 22.89
C TYR A 333 24.76 -2.93 24.02
N SER A 334 24.74 -2.41 25.24
CA SER A 334 24.26 -3.13 26.42
C SER A 334 22.75 -3.40 26.38
N ILE A 335 22.37 -4.65 26.66
CA ILE A 335 20.97 -5.07 26.83
C ILE A 335 20.65 -5.09 28.32
N TYR A 336 19.60 -4.40 28.74
CA TYR A 336 19.14 -4.38 30.12
C TYR A 336 17.77 -5.03 30.24
N GLN A 337 17.61 -5.93 31.21
CA GLN A 337 16.30 -6.40 31.66
C GLN A 337 15.85 -5.54 32.84
N ASN A 338 14.66 -4.95 32.76
CA ASN A 338 14.12 -4.18 33.87
C ASN A 338 13.84 -5.12 35.06
N PRO A 339 14.27 -4.77 36.29
CA PRO A 339 13.93 -5.55 37.49
C PRO A 339 12.41 -5.63 37.67
N GLY A 340 11.86 -6.82 37.90
CA GLY A 340 10.44 -7.02 38.20
C GLY A 340 9.63 -7.84 37.18
N TRP A 341 10.29 -8.48 36.22
CA TRP A 341 9.72 -9.51 35.35
C TRP A 341 10.58 -10.77 35.41
#